data_AF-A0A6B2G658-F1
#
_entry.id   AF-A0A6B2G658-F1
#
_cell.length_a   1.000
_cell.length_b   1.000
_cell.length_c   1.000
_cell.angle_alpha   90.00
_cell.angle_beta   90.00
_cell.angle_gamma   90.00
#
_symmetry.space_group_name_H-M   'P 1'
#
loop_
_entity.id
_entity.type
_entity.pdbx_description
1 polymer ?
#
loop_
_entity_poly.entity_id
_entity_poly.type
_entity_poly.pdbx_seq_one_letter_code
_entity_poly.pdbx_strand_id
1 'polypeptide(L)'
;EYLVIFKKSVAVHVDFLRRLTNISLIRIDPSFVEFLTSQEEIHSKVSPTTHAFDFLKSIKKKVEDNFVYSLSSATEPDPFFEKENQYLAIHSNVLKNVVSCADNMTASHKRVANTMIKLSDYFKSLSRVEYVKLARICHPISTFLD
;
A
#
# COMPACT_ATOMS: atom_id res chain seq x y z
N GLU A 1 7.99 6.40 16.06
CA GLU A 1 6.69 6.37 15.36
C GLU A 1 6.63 7.33 14.17
N TYR A 2 6.86 8.64 14.37
CA TYR A 2 6.93 9.64 13.29
C TYR A 2 7.77 9.20 12.08
N LEU A 3 9.00 8.74 12.32
CA LEU A 3 9.92 8.33 11.25
C LEU A 3 9.43 7.10 10.46
N VAL A 4 8.63 6.23 11.10
CA VAL A 4 8.00 5.06 10.45
C VAL A 4 6.86 5.51 9.54
N ILE A 5 6.02 6.43 10.03
CA ILE A 5 4.93 7.03 9.25
C ILE A 5 5.50 7.80 8.06
N PHE A 6 6.54 8.61 8.29
CA PHE A 6 7.23 9.35 7.23
C PHE A 6 7.78 8.42 6.15
N LYS A 7 8.53 7.38 6.53
CA LYS A 7 9.06 6.39 5.58
C LYS A 7 7.96 5.70 4.77
N LYS A 8 6.85 5.34 5.43
CA LYS A 8 5.69 4.76 4.75
C LYS A 8 5.10 5.73 3.72
N SER A 9 4.91 7.00 4.11
CA SER A 9 4.39 8.04 3.21
C SER A 9 5.30 8.27 2.02
N VAL A 10 6.62 8.40 2.25
CA VAL A 10 7.62 8.58 1.19
C VAL A 10 7.59 7.40 0.22
N ALA A 11 7.57 6.16 0.72
CA ALA A 11 7.50 4.97 -0.13
C ALA A 11 6.24 4.97 -1.01
N VAL A 12 5.08 5.32 -0.44
CA VAL A 12 3.82 5.43 -1.19
C VAL A 12 3.92 6.50 -2.28
N HIS A 13 4.47 7.68 -1.99
CA HIS A 13 4.64 8.73 -2.98
C HIS A 13 5.65 8.35 -4.07
N VAL A 14 6.76 7.71 -3.72
CA VAL A 14 7.76 7.23 -4.68
C VAL A 14 7.13 6.23 -5.66
N ASP A 15 6.39 5.24 -5.15
CA ASP A 15 5.72 4.26 -6.02
C ASP A 15 4.61 4.88 -6.85
N PHE A 16 3.88 5.87 -6.30
CA PHE A 16 2.88 6.62 -7.04
C PHE A 16 3.51 7.39 -8.22
N LEU A 17 4.58 8.15 -7.96
CA LEU A 17 5.29 8.90 -9.01
C LEU A 17 5.89 7.95 -10.04
N ARG A 18 6.46 6.80 -9.63
CA ARG A 18 6.93 5.77 -10.56
C ARG A 18 5.82 5.27 -11.47
N ARG A 19 4.62 5.01 -10.94
CA ARG A 19 3.46 4.61 -11.74
C ARG A 19 3.04 5.70 -12.72
N LEU A 20 3.02 6.96 -12.29
CA LEU A 20 2.71 8.10 -13.16
C LEU A 20 3.72 8.23 -14.30
N THR A 21 5.03 8.08 -14.02
CA THR A 21 6.07 8.14 -15.05
C THR A 21 5.99 7.01 -16.07
N ASN A 22 5.33 5.89 -15.75
CA ASN A 22 5.11 4.79 -16.71
C ASN A 22 3.96 5.08 -17.68
N ILE A 23 3.11 6.09 -17.41
CA ILE A 23 2.05 6.50 -18.31
C ILE A 23 2.64 7.47 -19.33
N SER A 24 2.69 7.05 -20.60
CA SER A 24 3.33 7.78 -21.70
C SER A 24 2.83 9.23 -21.83
N LEU A 25 1.54 9.47 -21.64
CA LEU A 25 0.93 10.81 -21.71
C LEU A 25 1.34 11.73 -20.54
N ILE A 26 1.54 11.18 -19.35
CA ILE A 26 1.89 11.95 -18.15
C ILE A 26 3.40 12.19 -18.12
N ARG A 27 4.20 11.23 -18.58
CA ARG A 27 5.66 11.34 -18.64
C ARG A 27 6.15 12.53 -19.47
N ILE A 28 5.42 12.89 -20.52
CA ILE A 28 5.77 14.00 -21.43
C ILE A 28 5.08 15.32 -21.05
N ASP A 29 4.24 15.33 -20.01
CA ASP A 29 3.56 16.54 -19.58
C ASP A 29 4.58 17.55 -19.01
N PRO A 30 4.69 18.77 -19.59
CA PRO A 30 5.65 19.76 -19.12
C PRO A 30 5.48 20.11 -17.64
N SER A 31 4.25 20.17 -17.15
CA SER A 31 3.94 20.47 -15.74
C SER A 31 4.44 19.37 -14.81
N PHE A 32 4.26 18.10 -15.20
CA PHE A 32 4.78 16.96 -14.45
C PHE A 32 6.31 16.89 -14.46
N VAL A 33 6.96 17.23 -15.57
CA VAL A 33 8.43 17.29 -15.67
C VAL A 33 9.00 18.42 -14.81
N GLU A 34 8.36 19.60 -14.82
CA GLU A 34 8.73 20.73 -13.97
C GLU A 34 8.57 20.36 -12.49
N PHE A 35 7.42 19.76 -12.11
CA PHE A 35 7.18 19.27 -10.74
C PHE A 35 8.28 18.32 -10.23
N LEU A 36 8.84 17.47 -11.09
CA LEU A 36 9.89 16.53 -10.71
C LEU A 36 11.30 17.13 -10.70
N THR A 37 11.54 18.22 -11.42
CA THR A 37 12.90 18.80 -11.62
C THR A 37 13.14 20.06 -10.79
N SER A 38 12.09 20.76 -10.35
CA SER A 38 12.20 21.94 -9.50
C SER A 38 12.88 21.61 -8.16
N GLN A 39 13.98 22.31 -7.87
CA GLN A 39 14.66 22.27 -6.56
C GLN A 39 14.22 23.39 -5.61
N GLU A 40 13.49 24.38 -6.12
CA GLU A 40 12.86 25.43 -5.32
C GLU A 40 11.54 24.91 -4.75
N GLU A 41 11.16 25.38 -3.55
CA GLU A 41 9.80 25.19 -3.06
C GLU A 41 8.86 25.78 -4.12
N ILE A 42 8.03 24.94 -4.73
CA ILE A 42 7.02 25.34 -5.71
C ILE A 42 5.97 26.16 -4.95
N HIS A 43 6.26 27.43 -4.70
CA HIS A 43 5.26 28.44 -4.38
C HIS A 43 4.57 28.78 -5.69
N SER A 44 3.79 27.86 -6.24
CA SER A 44 3.02 28.14 -7.44
C SER A 44 2.05 29.27 -7.13
N LYS A 45 2.34 30.45 -7.67
CA LYS A 45 1.39 31.55 -7.86
C LYS A 45 0.40 31.20 -8.98
N VAL A 46 -0.09 29.96 -8.97
CA VAL A 46 -1.00 29.38 -9.95
C VAL A 46 -2.04 28.64 -9.14
N SER A 47 -3.29 29.12 -9.16
CA SER A 47 -4.35 28.52 -8.36
C SER A 47 -4.45 27.02 -8.72
N PRO A 48 -4.31 26.10 -7.75
CA PRO A 48 -4.33 24.66 -8.03
C PRO A 48 -5.67 24.20 -8.63
N THR A 49 -6.69 25.05 -8.55
CA THR A 49 -8.02 24.80 -9.08
C THR A 49 -8.15 25.01 -10.59
N THR A 50 -7.34 25.83 -11.26
CA THR A 50 -7.58 26.12 -12.68
C THR A 50 -7.07 25.00 -13.59
N HIS A 51 -5.83 24.53 -13.44
CA HIS A 51 -5.27 23.53 -14.36
C HIS A 51 -5.74 22.10 -14.11
N ALA A 52 -5.96 21.69 -12.87
CA ALA A 52 -6.57 20.38 -12.59
C ALA A 52 -8.02 20.34 -13.08
N PHE A 53 -8.76 21.44 -12.95
CA PHE A 53 -10.11 21.57 -13.49
C PHE A 53 -10.10 21.67 -15.00
N ASP A 54 -9.12 22.32 -15.63
CA ASP A 54 -8.96 22.38 -17.09
C ASP A 54 -8.48 21.06 -17.69
N PHE A 55 -7.70 20.26 -16.95
CA PHE A 55 -7.36 18.88 -17.31
C PHE A 55 -8.58 17.96 -17.19
N LEU A 56 -9.32 18.03 -16.07
CA LEU A 56 -10.60 17.34 -15.91
C LEU A 56 -11.64 17.79 -16.93
N LYS A 57 -11.65 19.07 -17.31
CA LYS A 57 -12.56 19.67 -18.30
C LYS A 57 -12.14 19.36 -19.73
N SER A 58 -10.85 19.21 -20.02
CA SER A 58 -10.36 18.78 -21.33
C SER A 58 -10.51 17.26 -21.51
N ILE A 59 -10.40 16.47 -20.44
CA ILE A 59 -10.83 15.07 -20.43
C ILE A 59 -12.35 15.00 -20.58
N LYS A 60 -13.12 15.76 -19.79
CA LYS A 60 -14.58 15.82 -19.91
C LYS A 60 -15.03 16.30 -21.28
N LYS A 61 -14.32 17.23 -21.92
CA LYS A 61 -14.60 17.73 -23.26
C LYS A 61 -14.16 16.76 -24.36
N LYS A 62 -13.02 16.07 -24.23
CA LYS A 62 -12.65 14.99 -25.15
C LYS A 62 -13.56 13.78 -25.01
N VAL A 63 -14.02 13.51 -23.79
CA VAL A 63 -15.08 12.54 -23.51
C VAL A 63 -16.35 13.08 -24.13
N GLU A 64 -16.93 14.23 -23.76
CA GLU A 64 -18.12 14.82 -24.40
C GLU A 64 -18.03 14.86 -25.93
N ASP A 65 -16.94 15.30 -26.55
CA ASP A 65 -16.86 15.36 -28.02
C ASP A 65 -16.82 13.95 -28.67
N ASN A 66 -16.23 12.93 -28.04
CA ASN A 66 -16.30 11.53 -28.53
C ASN A 66 -17.53 10.75 -28.02
N PHE A 67 -18.09 11.15 -26.87
CA PHE A 67 -19.10 10.47 -26.07
C PHE A 67 -20.47 11.04 -26.41
N VAL A 68 -20.61 12.32 -26.77
CA VAL A 68 -21.84 12.92 -27.34
C VAL A 68 -22.10 12.37 -28.74
N TYR A 69 -21.06 12.13 -29.56
CA TYR A 69 -21.21 11.39 -30.81
C TYR A 69 -21.61 9.91 -30.60
N SER A 70 -21.33 9.33 -29.43
CA SER A 70 -21.71 7.96 -29.05
C SER A 70 -23.02 7.86 -28.25
N LEU A 71 -23.47 8.94 -27.58
CA LEU A 71 -24.66 8.96 -26.72
C LEU A 71 -25.89 9.57 -27.37
N SER A 72 -25.78 10.28 -28.49
CA SER A 72 -26.98 10.64 -29.26
C SER A 72 -27.75 9.40 -29.76
N SER A 73 -27.21 8.18 -29.58
CA SER A 73 -27.88 6.90 -29.79
C SER A 73 -27.90 5.94 -28.57
N ALA A 74 -27.43 6.31 -27.38
CA ALA A 74 -27.25 5.34 -26.29
C ALA A 74 -27.78 5.87 -24.94
N THR A 75 -29.04 5.56 -24.64
CA THR A 75 -29.64 5.64 -23.30
C THR A 75 -29.30 4.45 -22.40
N GLU A 76 -28.42 3.53 -22.85
CA GLU A 76 -27.99 2.38 -22.05
C GLU A 76 -26.55 2.56 -21.53
N PRO A 77 -26.28 2.26 -20.25
CA PRO A 77 -24.92 2.22 -19.74
C PRO A 77 -24.11 1.21 -20.56
N ASP A 78 -22.95 1.62 -21.04
CA ASP A 78 -22.07 0.76 -21.82
C ASP A 78 -21.70 -0.50 -21.00
N PRO A 79 -22.05 -1.71 -21.48
CA PRO A 79 -21.83 -2.96 -20.76
C PRO A 79 -20.36 -3.22 -20.45
N PHE A 80 -19.43 -2.58 -21.16
CA PHE A 80 -18.01 -2.61 -20.83
C PHE A 80 -17.74 -1.99 -19.45
N PHE A 81 -18.23 -0.78 -19.20
CA PHE A 81 -17.98 -0.07 -17.94
C PHE A 81 -18.69 -0.71 -16.75
N GLU A 82 -19.87 -1.30 -16.97
CA GLU A 82 -20.57 -2.05 -15.92
C GLU A 82 -19.76 -3.28 -15.49
N LYS A 83 -19.28 -4.06 -16.48
CA LYS A 83 -18.43 -5.22 -16.22
C LYS A 83 -17.11 -4.83 -15.55
N GLU A 84 -16.48 -3.75 -15.99
CA GLU A 84 -15.22 -3.28 -15.41
C GLU A 84 -15.41 -2.79 -13.97
N ASN A 85 -16.49 -2.05 -13.69
CA ASN A 85 -16.83 -1.64 -12.33
C ASN A 85 -17.09 -2.83 -11.41
N GLN A 86 -17.81 -3.84 -11.89
CA GLN A 86 -18.05 -5.08 -11.15
C GLN A 86 -16.73 -5.81 -10.86
N TYR A 87 -15.85 -5.92 -11.86
CA TYR A 87 -14.52 -6.51 -11.71
C TYR A 87 -13.71 -5.79 -10.65
N LEU A 88 -13.64 -4.45 -10.70
CA LEU A 88 -12.90 -3.63 -9.73
C LEU A 88 -13.45 -3.79 -8.31
N ALA A 89 -14.77 -3.85 -8.15
CA ALA A 89 -15.40 -4.07 -6.85
C ALA A 89 -15.02 -5.44 -6.25
N ILE A 90 -15.11 -6.50 -7.05
CA ILE A 90 -14.71 -7.85 -6.65
C ILE A 90 -13.23 -7.90 -6.30
N HIS A 91 -12.38 -7.37 -7.19
CA HIS A 91 -10.94 -7.37 -7.02
C HIS A 91 -10.51 -6.59 -5.76
N SER A 92 -11.10 -5.43 -5.50
CA SER A 92 -10.85 -4.65 -4.27
C SER A 92 -11.22 -5.45 -3.01
N ASN A 93 -12.34 -6.17 -3.03
CA ASN A 93 -12.76 -6.99 -1.91
C ASN A 93 -11.81 -8.17 -1.66
N VAL A 94 -11.39 -8.86 -2.73
CA VAL A 94 -10.38 -9.94 -2.64
C VAL A 94 -9.07 -9.42 -2.07
N LEU A 95 -8.60 -8.25 -2.55
CA LEU A 95 -7.38 -7.64 -2.05
C LEU A 95 -7.46 -7.33 -0.55
N LYS A 96 -8.58 -6.74 -0.09
CA LYS A 96 -8.82 -6.48 1.35
C LYS A 96 -8.77 -7.76 2.18
N ASN A 97 -9.39 -8.84 1.69
CA ASN A 97 -9.39 -10.12 2.37
C ASN A 97 -7.98 -10.72 2.46
N VAL A 98 -7.21 -10.71 1.37
CA VAL A 98 -5.83 -11.24 1.35
C VAL A 98 -4.92 -10.45 2.29
N VAL A 99 -5.03 -9.12 2.29
CA VAL A 99 -4.29 -8.26 3.24
C VAL A 99 -4.63 -8.59 4.68
N SER A 100 -5.93 -8.71 5.01
CA SER A 100 -6.38 -9.10 6.35
C SER A 100 -5.85 -10.48 6.77
N CYS A 101 -5.87 -11.47 5.87
CA CYS A 101 -5.30 -12.79 6.12
C CYS A 101 -3.80 -12.72 6.39
N ALA A 102 -3.05 -11.93 5.62
CA ALA A 102 -1.62 -11.74 5.81
C ALA A 102 -1.31 -11.09 7.17
N ASP A 103 -2.06 -10.04 7.54
CA ASP A 103 -1.91 -9.37 8.83
C ASP A 103 -2.20 -10.32 10.01
N ASN A 104 -3.24 -11.13 9.89
CA ASN A 104 -3.60 -12.15 10.88
C ASN A 104 -2.52 -13.23 11.03
N MET A 105 -1.92 -13.65 9.91
CA MET A 105 -0.80 -14.60 9.92
C MET A 105 0.43 -14.00 10.61
N THR A 106 0.79 -12.75 10.29
CA THR A 106 1.90 -12.04 10.95
C THR A 106 1.66 -11.88 12.46
N ALA A 107 0.43 -11.52 12.86
CA ALA A 107 0.06 -11.45 14.26
C ALA A 107 0.16 -12.81 14.97
N SER A 108 -0.25 -13.89 14.31
CA SER A 108 -0.17 -15.24 14.85
C SER A 108 1.27 -15.72 15.01
N HIS A 109 2.13 -15.50 14.01
CA HIS A 109 3.57 -15.78 14.11
C HIS A 109 4.22 -15.00 15.25
N LYS A 110 3.87 -13.73 15.43
CA LYS A 110 4.36 -12.93 16.56
C LYS A 110 3.95 -13.50 17.91
N ARG A 111 2.70 -13.99 18.03
CA ARG A 111 2.24 -14.66 19.26
C ARG A 111 3.00 -15.95 19.53
N VAL A 112 3.22 -16.78 18.51
CA VAL A 112 3.99 -18.03 18.64
C VAL A 112 5.42 -17.72 19.10
N ALA A 113 6.10 -16.77 18.46
CA ALA A 113 7.45 -16.34 18.86
C ALA A 113 7.48 -15.87 20.33
N ASN A 114 6.53 -15.03 20.74
CA ASN A 114 6.44 -14.57 22.13
C ASN A 114 6.23 -15.74 23.13
N THR A 115 5.44 -16.76 22.76
CA THR A 115 5.24 -17.94 23.60
C THR A 115 6.52 -18.77 23.71
N MET A 116 7.27 -18.93 22.62
CA MET A 116 8.55 -19.64 22.63
C MET A 116 9.60 -18.94 23.51
N ILE A 117 9.70 -17.60 23.40
CA ILE A 117 10.57 -16.80 24.28
C ILE A 117 10.20 -16.99 25.76
N LYS A 118 8.90 -16.91 26.10
CA LYS A 118 8.45 -17.15 27.49
C LYS A 118 8.80 -18.56 27.96
N LEU A 119 8.61 -19.56 27.10
CA LEU A 119 8.94 -20.95 27.42
C LEU A 119 10.45 -21.11 27.65
N SER A 120 11.27 -20.49 26.82
CA SER A 120 12.71 -20.41 27.04
C SER A 120 13.06 -19.81 28.39
N ASP A 121 12.46 -18.68 28.77
CA ASP A 121 12.70 -18.03 30.06
C ASP A 121 12.32 -18.92 31.26
N TYR A 122 11.24 -19.70 31.15
CA TYR A 122 10.89 -20.72 32.15
C TYR A 122 11.95 -21.83 32.24
N PHE A 123 12.44 -22.33 31.10
CA PHE A 123 13.48 -23.37 31.08
C PHE A 123 14.82 -22.84 31.61
N LYS A 124 15.21 -21.60 31.30
CA LYS A 124 16.34 -20.90 31.94
C LYS A 124 16.17 -20.88 33.45
N SER A 125 15.00 -20.46 33.93
CA SER A 125 14.72 -20.37 35.36
C SER A 125 14.81 -21.74 36.05
N LEU A 126 14.26 -22.77 35.42
CA LEU A 126 14.32 -24.14 35.91
C LEU A 126 15.74 -24.71 35.91
N SER A 127 16.57 -24.32 34.94
CA SER A 127 17.97 -24.72 34.86
C SER A 127 18.86 -24.12 35.96
N ARG A 128 18.40 -23.04 36.61
CA ARG A 128 19.11 -22.41 37.75
C ARG A 128 18.85 -23.11 39.08
N VAL A 129 17.91 -24.05 39.14
CA VAL A 129 17.67 -24.86 40.34
C VAL A 129 18.87 -25.79 40.59
N GLU A 130 19.31 -25.92 41.84
CA GLU A 130 20.51 -26.67 42.25
C GLU A 130 20.48 -28.19 41.92
N TYR A 131 19.40 -28.67 41.29
CA TYR A 131 19.30 -30.04 40.84
C TYR A 131 19.95 -30.23 39.46
N VAL A 132 21.23 -30.61 39.48
CA VAL A 132 22.15 -30.74 38.33
C VAL A 132 21.59 -31.53 37.14
N LYS A 133 20.81 -32.60 37.38
CA LYS A 133 20.22 -33.41 36.31
C LYS A 133 19.17 -32.64 35.51
N LEU A 134 18.38 -31.79 36.17
CA LEU A 134 17.36 -30.96 35.52
C LEU A 134 18.01 -29.79 34.78
N ALA A 135 19.04 -29.17 35.36
CA ALA A 135 19.82 -28.14 34.69
C ALA A 135 20.41 -28.61 33.34
N ARG A 136 20.95 -29.83 33.30
CA ARG A 136 21.47 -30.46 32.06
C ARG A 136 20.44 -30.61 30.95
N ILE A 137 19.17 -30.79 31.28
CA ILE A 137 18.09 -30.99 30.31
C ILE A 137 17.46 -29.64 29.92
N CYS A 138 17.21 -28.77 30.89
CA CYS A 138 16.49 -27.52 30.67
C CYS A 138 17.34 -26.46 29.94
N HIS A 139 18.65 -26.43 30.14
CA HIS A 139 19.51 -25.41 29.53
C HIS A 139 19.55 -25.50 27.99
N PRO A 140 19.82 -26.66 27.36
CA PRO A 140 19.78 -26.78 25.90
C PRO A 140 18.41 -26.46 25.27
N ILE A 141 17.33 -26.85 25.96
CA ILE A 141 15.95 -26.58 25.49
C ILE A 141 15.67 -25.10 25.49
N SER A 142 16.09 -24.37 26.53
CA SER A 142 15.96 -22.91 26.53
C SER A 142 16.72 -22.27 25.37
N THR A 143 17.97 -22.64 25.14
CA THR A 143 18.78 -22.07 24.06
C THR A 143 18.21 -22.37 22.66
N PHE A 144 17.50 -23.49 22.49
CA PHE A 144 16.82 -23.83 21.24
C PHE A 144 15.56 -22.99 20.99
N LEU A 145 14.90 -22.53 22.05
CA LEU A 145 13.64 -21.78 21.99
C LEU A 145 13.84 -20.26 21.89
N ASP A 146 15.04 -19.76 22.16
CA ASP A 146 15.48 -18.37 21.95
C ASP A 146 15.84 -18.10 20.48
#